data_AF-A0A832V975-F1
#
_entry.id   AF-A0A832V975-F1
#
_cell.length_a   1.000
_cell.length_b   1.000
_cell.length_c   1.000
_cell.angle_alpha   90.00
_cell.angle_beta   90.00
_cell.angle_gamma   90.00
#
_symmetry.space_group_name_H-M   'P 1'
#
loop_
_entity.id
_entity.type
_entity.pdbx_description
1 polymer ?
#
loop_
_entity_poly.entity_id
_entity_poly.type
_entity_poly.pdbx_seq_one_letter_code
_entity_poly.pdbx_strand_id
1 'polypeptide(L)'
;ISDEEITKLRNELRGIKTAGRSKTSDRKIEDAYNYTYDILRVAIVHANNYRTGREELIAQHLRDLKSLNFELNGLGKRRRFLLQKVSELDIKMDEIKAGLKTLQAELAKLNESISKGMNKERDSIYKKFQTATTLEEKTRIKQELVDINAKIHVAVDRLMKLRGSISGLIRKREENDSEKDRRQLYLVEKEIGNLEYEKEQHALAIQKLREEIGGR
;
A
#
# COMPACT_ATOMS: atom_id res chain seq x y z
N ILE A 1 22.83 -7.11 36.78
CA ILE A 1 23.68 -6.53 37.85
C ILE A 1 23.92 -5.08 37.46
N SER A 2 23.45 -4.14 38.27
CA SER A 2 23.50 -2.71 37.94
C SER A 2 24.90 -2.12 38.16
N ASP A 3 25.15 -0.93 37.62
CA ASP A 3 26.40 -0.19 37.87
C ASP A 3 26.57 0.09 39.38
N GLU A 4 25.47 0.27 40.10
CA GLU A 4 25.47 0.42 41.55
C GLU A 4 25.91 -0.86 42.26
N GLU A 5 25.43 -2.03 41.83
CA GLU A 5 25.82 -3.32 42.39
C GLU A 5 27.29 -3.64 42.10
N ILE A 6 27.78 -3.40 40.88
CA ILE A 6 29.20 -3.53 40.55
C ILE A 6 30.04 -2.55 41.39
N THR A 7 29.56 -1.33 41.60
CA THR A 7 30.23 -0.33 42.43
C THR A 7 30.28 -0.74 43.90
N LYS A 8 29.18 -1.30 44.44
CA LYS A 8 29.14 -1.89 45.79
C LYS A 8 30.17 -3.00 45.93
N LEU A 9 30.19 -3.97 45.00
CA LEU A 9 31.18 -5.07 45.00
C LEU A 9 32.62 -4.55 44.92
N ARG A 10 32.90 -3.53 44.11
CA ARG A 10 34.23 -2.89 44.03
C ARG A 10 34.62 -2.21 45.34
N ASN A 11 33.67 -1.54 46.01
CA ASN A 11 33.90 -0.90 47.30
C ASN A 11 34.16 -1.94 48.41
N GLU A 12 33.40 -3.03 48.43
CA GLU A 12 33.61 -4.17 49.33
C GLU A 12 34.99 -4.82 49.10
N LEU A 13 35.36 -5.07 47.84
CA LEU A 13 36.69 -5.60 47.48
C LEU A 13 37.82 -4.68 47.96
N ARG A 14 37.65 -3.35 47.85
CA ARG A 14 38.60 -2.37 48.38
C ARG A 14 38.71 -2.46 49.90
N GLY A 15 37.58 -2.55 50.61
CA GLY A 15 37.53 -2.71 52.06
C GLY A 15 38.25 -3.98 52.56
N ILE A 16 38.03 -5.11 51.89
CA ILE A 16 38.68 -6.39 52.19
C ILE A 16 40.19 -6.32 51.93
N LYS A 17 40.60 -5.70 50.81
CA LYS A 17 42.03 -5.49 50.50
C LYS A 17 42.73 -4.62 51.55
N THR A 18 42.04 -3.62 52.10
CA THR A 18 42.59 -2.78 53.17
C THR A 18 42.63 -3.49 54.52
N ALA A 19 41.61 -4.30 54.84
CA ALA A 19 41.52 -5.05 56.09
C ALA A 19 42.55 -6.19 56.17
N GLY A 20 42.73 -6.95 55.08
CA GLY A 20 43.74 -8.02 55.00
C GLY A 20 45.20 -7.54 55.02
N ARG A 21 45.45 -6.23 54.84
CA ARG A 21 46.78 -5.61 55.03
C ARG A 21 47.07 -5.24 56.49
N SER A 22 46.07 -5.23 57.36
CA SER A 22 46.27 -5.06 58.80
C SER A 22 46.84 -6.38 59.34
N LYS A 23 47.94 -6.31 60.11
CA LYS A 23 48.72 -7.46 60.56
C LYS A 23 47.91 -8.38 61.49
N THR A 24 47.09 -9.28 60.94
CA THR A 24 46.55 -10.42 61.68
C THR A 24 47.59 -11.53 61.67
N SER A 25 48.10 -11.94 62.83
CA SER A 25 49.08 -13.03 62.96
C SER A 25 48.47 -14.43 62.77
N ASP A 26 47.17 -14.52 62.50
CA ASP A 26 46.46 -15.78 62.32
C ASP A 26 46.30 -16.11 60.83
N ARG A 27 47.04 -17.14 60.41
CA ARG A 27 47.04 -17.65 59.03
C ARG A 27 45.66 -18.06 58.53
N LYS A 28 44.77 -18.55 59.41
CA LYS A 28 43.40 -18.93 59.01
C LYS A 28 42.56 -17.72 58.64
N ILE A 29 42.79 -16.58 59.31
CA ILE A 29 42.11 -15.32 59.02
C ILE A 29 42.62 -14.74 57.70
N GLU A 30 43.93 -14.78 57.47
CA GLU A 30 44.54 -14.36 56.20
C GLU A 30 44.05 -15.18 55.00
N ASP A 31 43.99 -16.51 55.14
CA ASP A 31 43.48 -17.41 54.11
C ASP A 31 41.99 -17.15 53.78
N ALA A 32 41.17 -16.88 54.79
CA ALA A 32 39.75 -16.51 54.60
C ALA A 32 39.58 -15.16 53.88
N TYR A 33 40.43 -14.17 54.19
CA TYR A 33 40.43 -12.88 53.49
C TYR A 33 40.84 -13.02 52.03
N ASN A 34 41.89 -13.80 51.75
CA ASN A 34 42.36 -14.05 50.39
C ASN A 34 41.31 -14.80 49.56
N TYR A 35 40.66 -15.82 50.13
CA TYR A 35 39.55 -16.53 49.50
C TYR A 35 38.38 -15.60 49.15
N THR A 36 37.97 -14.75 50.09
CA THR A 36 36.86 -13.81 49.88
C THR A 36 37.22 -12.75 48.84
N TYR A 37 38.46 -12.26 48.86
CA TYR A 37 38.98 -11.32 47.86
C TYR A 37 38.95 -11.91 46.45
N ASP A 38 39.40 -13.17 46.30
CA ASP A 38 39.42 -13.85 45.00
C ASP A 38 38.00 -14.10 44.46
N ILE A 39 37.06 -14.53 45.31
CA ILE A 39 35.65 -14.67 44.92
C ILE A 39 35.08 -13.34 44.43
N LEU A 40 35.25 -12.26 45.20
CA LEU A 40 34.72 -10.95 44.82
C LEU A 40 35.36 -10.42 43.54
N ARG A 41 36.66 -10.65 43.35
CA ARG A 41 37.36 -10.28 42.11
C ARG A 41 36.77 -11.02 40.91
N VAL A 42 36.58 -12.33 41.02
CA VAL A 42 35.97 -13.15 39.97
C VAL A 42 34.53 -12.70 39.70
N ALA A 43 33.73 -12.47 40.74
CA ALA A 43 32.35 -11.97 40.61
C ALA A 43 32.28 -10.62 39.86
N ILE A 44 33.18 -9.67 40.16
CA ILE A 44 33.25 -8.39 39.45
C ILE A 44 33.63 -8.60 37.97
N VAL A 45 34.55 -9.50 37.64
CA VAL A 45 34.92 -9.79 36.25
C VAL A 45 33.73 -10.39 35.50
N HIS A 46 33.04 -11.38 36.07
CA HIS A 46 31.84 -11.95 35.46
C HIS A 46 30.73 -10.91 35.27
N ALA A 47 30.51 -10.05 36.27
CA ALA A 47 29.54 -8.97 36.20
C ALA A 47 29.84 -7.98 35.07
N ASN A 48 31.10 -7.56 34.92
CA ASN A 48 31.52 -6.66 33.84
C ASN A 48 31.34 -7.33 32.47
N ASN A 49 31.77 -8.59 32.32
CA ASN A 49 31.64 -9.32 31.06
C ASN A 49 30.17 -9.48 30.65
N TYR A 50 29.30 -9.79 31.61
CA TYR A 50 27.87 -9.89 31.39
C TYR A 50 27.23 -8.56 30.97
N ARG A 51 27.65 -7.46 31.61
CA ARG A 51 27.22 -6.10 31.26
C ARG A 51 27.63 -5.73 29.83
N THR A 52 28.91 -5.90 29.50
CA THR A 52 29.45 -5.63 28.16
C THR A 52 28.72 -6.43 27.08
N GLY A 53 28.48 -7.73 27.30
CA GLY A 53 27.74 -8.55 26.33
C GLY A 53 26.31 -8.05 26.07
N ARG A 54 25.62 -7.51 27.09
CA ARG A 54 24.30 -6.89 26.88
C ARG A 54 24.36 -5.53 26.20
N GLU A 55 25.35 -4.70 26.51
CA GLU A 55 25.58 -3.43 25.81
C GLU A 55 25.82 -3.67 24.32
N GLU A 56 26.57 -4.73 23.97
CA GLU A 56 26.79 -5.17 22.60
C GLU A 56 25.49 -5.63 21.91
N LEU A 57 24.64 -6.39 22.60
CA LEU A 57 23.33 -6.80 22.08
C LEU A 57 22.40 -5.60 21.86
N ILE A 58 22.37 -4.64 22.78
CA ILE A 58 21.61 -3.39 22.61
C ILE A 58 22.13 -2.63 21.39
N ALA A 59 23.45 -2.49 21.24
CA ALA A 59 24.06 -1.82 20.11
C ALA A 59 23.70 -2.52 18.78
N GLN A 60 23.65 -3.86 18.77
CA GLN A 60 23.22 -4.62 17.61
C GLN A 60 21.76 -4.31 17.25
N HIS A 61 20.83 -4.42 18.20
CA HIS A 61 19.42 -4.10 17.95
C HIS A 61 19.20 -2.65 17.52
N LEU A 62 20.00 -1.70 18.01
CA LEU A 62 19.94 -0.31 17.54
C LEU A 62 20.38 -0.16 16.08
N ARG A 63 21.38 -0.94 15.63
CA ARG A 63 21.76 -1.00 14.21
C ARG A 63 20.65 -1.60 13.37
N ASP A 64 20.05 -2.71 13.82
CA ASP A 64 18.94 -3.38 13.13
C ASP A 64 17.74 -2.41 12.98
N LEU A 65 17.37 -1.70 14.06
CA LEU A 65 16.33 -0.67 14.02
C LEU A 65 16.63 0.46 13.02
N LYS A 66 17.90 0.86 12.90
CA LYS A 66 18.30 1.89 11.93
C LYS A 66 18.15 1.38 10.49
N SER A 67 18.49 0.12 10.23
CA SER A 67 18.29 -0.52 8.92
C SER A 67 16.80 -0.64 8.60
N LEU A 68 16.00 -1.18 9.52
CA LEU A 68 14.56 -1.31 9.37
C LEU A 68 13.88 0.03 9.10
N ASN A 69 14.26 1.09 9.81
CA ASN A 69 13.74 2.44 9.55
C ASN A 69 14.11 2.95 8.15
N PHE A 70 15.31 2.63 7.65
CA PHE A 70 15.70 3.00 6.28
C PHE A 70 14.85 2.27 5.23
N GLU A 71 14.64 0.97 5.41
CA GLU A 71 13.79 0.15 4.54
C GLU A 71 12.33 0.59 4.56
N LEU A 72 11.75 0.80 5.76
CA LEU A 72 10.40 1.34 5.93
C LEU A 72 10.22 2.70 5.24
N ASN A 73 11.22 3.59 5.32
CA ASN A 73 11.18 4.87 4.61
C ASN A 73 11.18 4.69 3.08
N GLY A 74 11.93 3.72 2.56
CA GLY A 74 11.95 3.35 1.15
C GLY A 74 10.60 2.81 0.69
N LEU A 75 10.05 1.83 1.40
CA LEU A 75 8.73 1.26 1.12
C LEU A 75 7.61 2.30 1.27
N GLY A 76 7.70 3.19 2.27
CA GLY A 76 6.75 4.29 2.45
C GLY A 76 6.72 5.26 1.27
N LYS A 77 7.87 5.57 0.66
CA LYS A 77 7.93 6.34 -0.60
C LYS A 77 7.27 5.57 -1.75
N ARG A 78 7.58 4.27 -1.88
CA ARG A 78 7.01 3.41 -2.93
C ARG A 78 5.49 3.27 -2.79
N ARG A 79 4.97 3.12 -1.57
CA ARG A 79 3.54 3.10 -1.27
C ARG A 79 2.84 4.38 -1.70
N ARG A 80 3.38 5.56 -1.36
CA ARG A 80 2.80 6.85 -1.78
C ARG A 80 2.73 6.98 -3.30
N PHE A 81 3.78 6.58 -3.99
CA PHE A 81 3.80 6.59 -5.46
C PHE A 81 2.75 5.65 -6.07
N LEU A 82 2.60 4.43 -5.54
CA LEU A 82 1.59 3.48 -5.99
C LEU A 82 0.16 3.97 -5.69
N LEU A 83 -0.08 4.57 -4.51
CA LEU A 83 -1.37 5.18 -4.17
C LEU A 83 -1.75 6.29 -5.16
N GLN A 84 -0.79 7.16 -5.51
CA GLN A 84 -1.02 8.20 -6.51
C GLN A 84 -1.41 7.60 -7.87
N LYS A 85 -0.68 6.57 -8.34
CA LYS A 85 -1.01 5.88 -9.58
C LYS A 85 -2.40 5.25 -9.56
N VAL A 86 -2.76 4.57 -8.48
CA VAL A 86 -4.09 3.97 -8.32
C VAL A 86 -5.18 5.05 -8.36
N SER A 87 -4.97 6.18 -7.67
CA SER A 87 -5.91 7.30 -7.71
C SER A 87 -6.08 7.90 -9.11
N GLU A 88 -4.98 8.04 -9.88
CA GLU A 88 -5.04 8.52 -11.26
C GLU A 88 -5.79 7.54 -12.18
N LEU A 89 -5.64 6.22 -11.95
CA LEU A 89 -6.38 5.19 -12.67
C LEU A 89 -7.88 5.22 -12.34
N ASP A 90 -8.24 5.42 -11.07
CA ASP A 90 -9.63 5.51 -10.65
C ASP A 90 -10.35 6.71 -11.29
N ILE A 91 -9.69 7.87 -11.35
CA ILE A 91 -10.21 9.06 -12.05
C ILE A 91 -10.47 8.76 -13.53
N LYS A 92 -9.47 8.20 -14.23
CA LYS A 92 -9.62 7.83 -15.65
C LYS A 92 -10.75 6.82 -15.86
N MET A 93 -10.90 5.87 -14.94
CA MET A 93 -11.95 4.87 -15.00
C MET A 93 -13.35 5.51 -14.87
N ASP A 94 -13.50 6.49 -13.99
CA ASP A 94 -14.76 7.21 -13.80
C ASP A 94 -15.09 8.11 -14.99
N GLU A 95 -14.09 8.76 -15.60
CA GLU A 95 -14.25 9.49 -16.86
C GLU A 95 -14.74 8.57 -18.00
N ILE A 96 -14.13 7.37 -18.14
CA ILE A 96 -14.55 6.39 -19.16
C ILE A 96 -15.99 5.92 -18.90
N LYS A 97 -16.36 5.62 -17.66
CA LYS A 97 -17.74 5.22 -17.29
C LYS A 97 -18.75 6.33 -17.60
N ALA A 98 -18.42 7.58 -17.28
CA ALA A 98 -19.27 8.72 -17.59
C ALA A 98 -19.46 8.89 -19.11
N GLY A 99 -18.36 8.82 -19.87
CA GLY A 99 -18.39 8.85 -21.33
C GLY A 99 -19.25 7.72 -21.94
N LEU A 100 -19.12 6.50 -21.42
CA LEU A 100 -19.93 5.36 -21.87
C LEU A 100 -21.42 5.57 -21.61
N LYS A 101 -21.81 6.05 -20.43
CA LYS A 101 -23.23 6.34 -20.11
C LYS A 101 -23.82 7.36 -21.07
N THR A 102 -23.10 8.45 -21.35
CA THR A 102 -23.55 9.49 -22.28
C THR A 102 -23.73 8.93 -23.69
N LEU A 103 -22.73 8.20 -24.21
CA LEU A 103 -22.82 7.61 -25.55
C LEU A 103 -23.93 6.55 -25.66
N GLN A 104 -24.16 5.75 -24.62
CA GLN A 104 -25.26 4.79 -24.58
C GLN A 104 -26.63 5.47 -24.62
N ALA A 105 -26.80 6.58 -23.89
CA ALA A 105 -28.03 7.37 -23.93
C ALA A 105 -28.25 7.99 -25.32
N GLU A 106 -27.20 8.54 -25.94
CA GLU A 106 -27.28 9.04 -27.32
C GLU A 106 -27.64 7.95 -28.33
N LEU A 107 -27.01 6.78 -28.21
CA LEU A 107 -27.30 5.61 -29.05
C LEU A 107 -28.77 5.18 -28.91
N ALA A 108 -29.30 5.13 -27.67
CA ALA A 108 -30.69 4.76 -27.41
C ALA A 108 -31.67 5.75 -28.05
N LYS A 109 -31.44 7.06 -27.88
CA LYS A 109 -32.26 8.12 -28.51
C LYS A 109 -32.22 8.03 -30.04
N LEU A 110 -31.04 7.79 -30.60
CA LEU A 110 -30.88 7.70 -32.06
C LEU A 110 -31.56 6.44 -32.63
N ASN A 111 -31.43 5.30 -31.95
CA ASN A 111 -32.17 4.08 -32.30
C ASN A 111 -33.68 4.31 -32.24
N GLU A 112 -34.19 4.97 -31.20
CA GLU A 112 -35.61 5.25 -31.08
C GLU A 112 -36.11 6.18 -32.20
N SER A 113 -35.34 7.22 -32.54
CA SER A 113 -35.63 8.14 -33.64
C SER A 113 -35.75 7.40 -34.99
N ILE A 114 -34.83 6.48 -35.26
CA ILE A 114 -34.85 5.68 -36.50
C ILE A 114 -36.01 4.67 -36.47
N SER A 115 -36.09 3.83 -35.44
CA SER A 115 -37.02 2.70 -35.40
C SER A 115 -38.47 3.13 -35.23
N LYS A 116 -38.76 4.11 -34.36
CA LYS A 116 -40.14 4.53 -34.07
C LYS A 116 -40.55 5.80 -34.81
N GLY A 117 -39.62 6.66 -35.18
CA GLY A 117 -39.89 7.88 -35.93
C GLY A 117 -39.80 7.64 -37.43
N MET A 118 -38.59 7.65 -37.96
CA MET A 118 -38.33 7.70 -39.39
C MET A 118 -38.83 6.46 -40.14
N ASN A 119 -38.68 5.25 -39.59
CA ASN A 119 -39.20 4.04 -40.23
C ASN A 119 -40.74 4.04 -40.29
N LYS A 120 -41.43 4.51 -39.25
CA LYS A 120 -42.90 4.63 -39.28
C LYS A 120 -43.36 5.68 -40.27
N GLU A 121 -42.66 6.81 -40.35
CA GLU A 121 -42.93 7.86 -41.33
C GLU A 121 -42.76 7.30 -42.75
N ARG A 122 -41.63 6.64 -43.03
CA ARG A 122 -41.37 5.97 -44.31
C ARG A 122 -42.46 4.97 -44.65
N ASP A 123 -42.87 4.11 -43.72
CA ASP A 123 -43.93 3.11 -43.95
C ASP A 123 -45.29 3.77 -44.23
N SER A 124 -45.60 4.91 -43.58
CA SER A 124 -46.78 5.70 -43.88
C SER A 124 -46.73 6.32 -45.27
N ILE A 125 -45.57 6.82 -45.70
CA ILE A 125 -45.38 7.38 -47.05
C ILE A 125 -45.54 6.27 -48.10
N TYR A 126 -45.02 5.06 -47.84
CA TYR A 126 -45.24 3.90 -48.71
C TYR A 126 -46.72 3.55 -48.87
N LYS A 127 -47.50 3.57 -47.78
CA LYS A 127 -48.95 3.35 -47.86
C LYS A 127 -49.65 4.41 -48.71
N LYS A 128 -49.30 5.70 -48.53
CA LYS A 128 -49.82 6.80 -49.36
C LYS A 128 -49.48 6.60 -50.83
N PHE A 129 -48.26 6.14 -51.13
CA PHE A 129 -47.81 5.86 -52.50
C PHE A 129 -48.65 4.76 -53.16
N GLN A 130 -49.01 3.70 -52.43
CA GLN A 130 -49.83 2.60 -52.93
C GLN A 130 -51.27 3.04 -53.27
N THR A 131 -51.82 4.00 -52.53
CA THR A 131 -53.19 4.50 -52.75
C THR A 131 -53.27 5.69 -53.70
N ALA A 132 -52.14 6.26 -54.11
CA ALA A 132 -52.10 7.42 -55.01
C ALA A 132 -52.61 7.05 -56.41
N THR A 133 -53.48 7.91 -56.97
CA THR A 133 -54.16 7.61 -58.25
C THR A 133 -53.61 8.44 -59.40
N THR A 134 -53.09 9.65 -59.12
CA THR A 134 -52.53 10.54 -60.16
C THR A 134 -51.02 10.42 -60.27
N LEU A 135 -50.47 10.78 -61.44
CA LEU A 135 -49.03 10.78 -61.68
C LEU A 135 -48.31 11.86 -60.86
N GLU A 136 -48.94 13.02 -60.69
CA GLU A 136 -48.41 14.13 -59.90
C GLU A 136 -48.30 13.76 -58.42
N GLU A 137 -49.32 13.15 -57.83
CA GLU A 137 -49.29 12.63 -56.46
C GLU A 137 -48.16 11.61 -56.28
N LYS A 138 -48.05 10.64 -57.20
CA LYS A 138 -46.99 9.62 -57.15
C LYS A 138 -45.59 10.23 -57.23
N THR A 139 -45.41 11.25 -58.06
CA THR A 139 -44.11 11.93 -58.21
C THR A 139 -43.74 12.68 -56.93
N ARG A 140 -44.68 13.40 -56.32
CA ARG A 140 -44.45 14.10 -55.05
C ARG A 140 -44.14 13.13 -53.91
N ILE A 141 -44.91 12.04 -53.77
CA ILE A 141 -44.70 11.03 -52.72
C ILE A 141 -43.37 10.30 -52.91
N LYS A 142 -42.92 10.06 -54.16
CA LYS A 142 -41.58 9.53 -54.42
C LYS A 142 -40.48 10.43 -53.87
N GLN A 143 -40.62 11.75 -54.01
CA GLN A 143 -39.65 12.69 -53.45
C GLN A 143 -39.62 12.62 -51.92
N GLU A 144 -40.80 12.56 -51.27
CA GLU A 144 -40.88 12.36 -49.81
C GLU A 144 -40.19 11.06 -49.36
N LEU A 145 -40.30 9.96 -50.14
CA LEU A 145 -39.59 8.70 -49.88
C LEU A 145 -38.06 8.85 -50.00
N VAL A 146 -37.58 9.60 -51.00
CA VAL A 146 -36.15 9.87 -51.16
C VAL A 146 -35.62 10.66 -49.96
N ASP A 147 -36.35 11.70 -49.54
CA ASP A 147 -35.94 12.58 -48.45
C ASP A 147 -35.89 11.83 -47.10
N ILE A 148 -36.90 10.98 -46.80
CA ILE A 148 -36.90 10.19 -45.55
C ILE A 148 -35.80 9.12 -45.56
N ASN A 149 -35.54 8.48 -46.70
CA ASN A 149 -34.46 7.49 -46.82
C ASN A 149 -33.08 8.15 -46.62
N ALA A 150 -32.87 9.35 -47.15
CA ALA A 150 -31.64 10.11 -46.92
C ALA A 150 -31.43 10.43 -45.43
N LYS A 151 -32.49 10.86 -44.73
CA LYS A 151 -32.45 11.10 -43.27
C LYS A 151 -32.10 9.82 -42.49
N ILE A 152 -32.71 8.68 -42.86
CA ILE A 152 -32.41 7.37 -42.25
C ILE A 152 -30.94 7.01 -42.45
N HIS A 153 -30.40 7.16 -43.66
CA HIS A 153 -28.99 6.87 -43.94
C HIS A 153 -28.04 7.69 -43.07
N VAL A 154 -28.24 9.00 -42.98
CA VAL A 154 -27.44 9.88 -42.11
C VAL A 154 -27.52 9.45 -40.64
N ALA A 155 -28.71 9.05 -40.18
CA ALA A 155 -28.90 8.59 -38.81
C ALA A 155 -28.20 7.23 -38.55
N VAL A 156 -28.21 6.31 -39.52
CA VAL A 156 -27.48 5.03 -39.45
C VAL A 156 -25.96 5.25 -39.41
N ASP A 157 -25.43 6.17 -40.23
CA ASP A 157 -23.99 6.50 -40.19
C ASP A 157 -23.58 7.05 -38.83
N ARG A 158 -24.42 7.90 -38.22
CA ARG A 158 -24.19 8.41 -36.87
C ARG A 158 -24.26 7.29 -35.83
N LEU A 159 -25.17 6.32 -35.95
CA LEU A 159 -25.20 5.14 -35.08
C LEU A 159 -23.91 4.32 -35.17
N MET A 160 -23.41 4.08 -36.38
CA MET A 160 -22.18 3.32 -36.58
C MET A 160 -20.98 4.01 -35.92
N LYS A 161 -20.87 5.33 -36.07
CA LYS A 161 -19.83 6.13 -35.40
C LYS A 161 -19.94 6.04 -33.88
N LEU A 162 -21.14 6.20 -33.30
CA LEU A 162 -21.37 6.07 -31.86
C LEU A 162 -20.99 4.68 -31.34
N ARG A 163 -21.37 3.61 -32.05
CA ARG A 163 -20.97 2.24 -31.70
C ARG A 163 -19.45 2.08 -31.70
N GLY A 164 -18.76 2.64 -32.70
CA GLY A 164 -17.29 2.65 -32.76
C GLY A 164 -16.66 3.34 -31.54
N SER A 165 -17.19 4.51 -31.16
CA SER A 165 -16.74 5.24 -29.97
C SER A 165 -16.97 4.45 -28.68
N ILE A 166 -18.14 3.81 -28.51
CA ILE A 166 -18.44 2.95 -27.37
C ILE A 166 -17.44 1.79 -27.29
N SER A 167 -17.21 1.09 -28.40
CA SER A 167 -16.23 -0.01 -28.46
C SER A 167 -14.82 0.45 -28.10
N GLY A 168 -14.42 1.64 -28.54
CA GLY A 168 -13.12 2.25 -28.19
C GLY A 168 -12.99 2.54 -26.69
N LEU A 169 -14.05 3.05 -26.06
CA LEU A 169 -14.06 3.27 -24.60
C LEU A 169 -14.07 1.97 -23.80
N ILE A 170 -14.77 0.92 -24.27
CA ILE A 170 -14.75 -0.41 -23.64
C ILE A 170 -13.33 -0.97 -23.62
N ARG A 171 -12.59 -0.90 -24.74
CA ARG A 171 -11.19 -1.34 -24.79
C ARG A 171 -10.29 -0.55 -23.83
N LYS A 172 -10.41 0.78 -23.81
CA LYS A 172 -9.67 1.62 -22.85
C LYS A 172 -9.98 1.29 -21.40
N ARG A 173 -11.23 0.90 -21.10
CA ARG A 173 -11.64 0.45 -19.77
C ARG A 173 -10.91 -0.83 -19.38
N GLU A 174 -10.88 -1.81 -20.28
CA GLU A 174 -10.20 -3.10 -20.07
C GLU A 174 -8.68 -2.92 -19.91
N GLU A 175 -8.07 -2.00 -20.65
CA GLU A 175 -6.65 -1.64 -20.51
C GLU A 175 -6.34 -0.93 -19.17
N ASN A 176 -7.27 -0.10 -18.68
CA ASN A 176 -7.11 0.65 -17.42
C ASN A 176 -7.42 -0.17 -16.16
N ASP A 177 -7.94 -1.40 -16.28
CA ASP A 177 -8.15 -2.31 -15.16
C ASP A 177 -6.80 -2.92 -14.72
N SER A 178 -5.85 -2.05 -14.33
CA SER A 178 -4.50 -2.39 -13.90
C SER A 178 -4.55 -3.01 -12.49
N GLU A 179 -5.05 -4.25 -12.45
CA GLU A 179 -5.01 -5.10 -11.28
C GLU A 179 -3.55 -5.30 -10.80
N LYS A 180 -2.58 -5.14 -11.71
CA LYS A 180 -1.15 -5.16 -11.41
C LYS A 180 -0.73 -4.09 -10.41
N ASP A 181 -1.10 -2.82 -10.61
CA ASP A 181 -0.69 -1.73 -9.71
C ASP A 181 -1.36 -1.88 -8.33
N ARG A 182 -2.62 -2.33 -8.29
CA ARG A 182 -3.33 -2.64 -7.04
C ARG A 182 -2.72 -3.83 -6.30
N ARG A 183 -2.35 -4.90 -7.00
CA ARG A 183 -1.63 -6.05 -6.42
C ARG A 183 -0.26 -5.63 -5.88
N GLN A 184 0.48 -4.77 -6.59
CA GLN A 184 1.75 -4.25 -6.12
C GLN A 184 1.59 -3.41 -4.85
N LEU A 185 0.57 -2.55 -4.78
CA LEU A 185 0.26 -1.78 -3.59
C LEU A 185 0.00 -2.70 -2.39
N TYR A 186 -0.84 -3.73 -2.57
CA TYR A 186 -1.14 -4.71 -1.52
C TYR A 186 0.12 -5.42 -1.01
N LEU A 187 1.01 -5.84 -1.90
CA LEU A 187 2.27 -6.50 -1.50
C LEU A 187 3.17 -5.55 -0.69
N VAL A 188 3.28 -4.29 -1.10
CA VAL A 188 4.06 -3.27 -0.37
C VAL A 188 3.45 -3.01 1.00
N GLU A 189 2.13 -2.92 1.11
CA GLU A 189 1.46 -2.71 2.40
C GLU A 189 1.65 -3.90 3.36
N LYS A 190 1.60 -5.12 2.83
CA LYS A 190 1.91 -6.33 3.60
C LYS A 190 3.36 -6.33 4.11
N GLU A 191 4.31 -5.97 3.25
CA GLU A 191 5.73 -5.91 3.61
C GLU A 191 6.02 -4.84 4.67
N ILE A 192 5.40 -3.65 4.55
CA ILE A 192 5.47 -2.60 5.57
C ILE A 192 4.98 -3.14 6.93
N GLY A 193 3.82 -3.82 6.96
CA GLY A 193 3.27 -4.37 8.20
C GLY A 193 4.21 -5.39 8.86
N ASN A 194 4.87 -6.24 8.08
CA ASN A 194 5.86 -7.19 8.61
C ASN A 194 7.07 -6.47 9.22
N LEU A 195 7.62 -5.46 8.53
CA LEU A 195 8.79 -4.72 9.04
C LEU A 195 8.45 -3.84 10.25
N GLU A 196 7.23 -3.30 10.33
CA GLU A 196 6.75 -2.59 11.52
C GLU A 196 6.68 -3.53 12.74
N TYR A 197 6.22 -4.76 12.55
CA TYR A 197 6.24 -5.78 13.60
C TYR A 197 7.66 -6.13 14.05
N GLU A 198 8.59 -6.37 13.12
CA GLU A 198 10.00 -6.64 13.46
C GLU A 198 10.65 -5.49 14.22
N LYS A 199 10.38 -4.25 13.78
CA LYS A 199 10.84 -3.05 14.46
C LYS A 199 10.33 -2.99 15.90
N GLU A 200 9.08 -3.35 16.15
CA GLU A 200 8.51 -3.41 17.50
C GLU A 200 9.21 -4.48 18.36
N GLN A 201 9.49 -5.67 17.80
CA GLN A 201 10.21 -6.73 18.53
C GLN A 201 11.61 -6.29 18.94
N HIS A 202 12.36 -5.61 18.06
CA HIS A 202 13.68 -5.07 18.39
C HIS A 202 13.60 -3.98 19.47
N ALA A 203 12.59 -3.11 19.42
CA ALA A 203 12.37 -2.09 20.45
C ALA A 203 12.10 -2.71 21.83
N LEU A 204 11.24 -3.74 21.88
CA LEU A 204 10.95 -4.49 23.10
C LEU A 204 12.19 -5.23 23.64
N ALA A 205 13.00 -5.82 22.76
CA ALA A 205 14.24 -6.49 23.16
C ALA A 205 15.24 -5.51 23.79
N ILE A 206 15.40 -4.32 23.20
CA ILE A 206 16.24 -3.26 23.77
C ILE A 206 15.71 -2.82 25.13
N GLN A 207 14.39 -2.64 25.27
CA GLN A 207 13.79 -2.25 26.54
C GLN A 207 14.10 -3.28 27.64
N LYS A 208 13.87 -4.57 27.37
CA LYS A 208 14.18 -5.65 28.32
C LYS A 208 15.66 -5.65 28.70
N LEU A 209 16.57 -5.60 27.73
CA LEU A 209 18.00 -5.57 27.99
C LEU A 209 18.41 -4.36 28.84
N ARG A 210 17.80 -3.19 28.60
CA ARG A 210 18.04 -1.98 29.40
C ARG A 210 17.50 -2.10 30.81
N GLU A 211 16.29 -2.61 31.01
CA GLU A 211 15.72 -2.87 32.33
C GLU A 211 16.60 -3.81 33.14
N GLU A 212 17.15 -4.84 32.49
CA GLU A 212 18.02 -5.80 33.16
C GLU A 212 19.44 -5.27 33.46
N ILE A 213 19.94 -4.27 32.72
CA ILE A 213 21.20 -3.55 33.02
C ILE A 213 20.95 -2.49 34.11
N GLY A 214 19.84 -1.75 34.00
CA GLY A 214 19.51 -0.63 34.86
C GLY A 214 18.98 -1.03 36.24
N GLY A 215 18.34 -2.18 36.38
CA GLY A 215 17.95 -2.74 37.68
C GLY A 215 17.16 -1.77 38.58
N ARG A 216 15.94 -1.40 38.15
CA ARG A 216 14.90 -0.60 38.84
C ARG A 216 15.24 0.85 39.18
#